data_AF-A0A761QIM8-F1
#
_entry.id   AF-A0A761QIM8-F1
#
_cell.length_a   1.000
_cell.length_b   1.000
_cell.length_c   1.000
_cell.angle_alpha   90.00
_cell.angle_beta   90.00
_cell.angle_gamma   90.00
#
_symmetry.space_group_name_H-M   'P 1'
#
loop_
_entity.id
_entity.type
_entity.pdbx_description
1 polymer ?
#
loop_
_entity_poly.entity_id
_entity_poly.type
_entity_poly.pdbx_seq_one_letter_code
_entity_poly.pdbx_strand_id
1 'polypeptide(L)'
;MKNKFNQVKSLLEERKFFYTPTPIKNEGITRGYQEGQAYRLLKENGFYYMKPVIRMMSGNVNKYYDKQDRPIIANGVYIFVILCNEEYTVFCMKPERRCGHISISKGKDIYYAGEIFFNLGKIEYWNNASGHYCPLAEINRSNIHPELRSILPINLFKKFTTGN
;
A
#
# COMPACT_ATOMS: atom_id res chain seq x y z
N MET A 1 34.34 4.23 17.83
CA MET A 1 33.12 3.59 17.27
C MET A 1 32.11 4.65 16.80
N LYS A 2 32.37 5.37 15.69
CA LYS A 2 31.43 6.33 15.08
C LYS A 2 30.77 5.76 13.80
N ASN A 3 30.53 4.45 13.75
CA ASN A 3 30.93 3.69 12.55
C ASN A 3 29.87 2.86 11.81
N LYS A 4 28.56 3.09 11.98
CA LYS A 4 27.56 2.36 11.17
C LYS A 4 26.23 3.11 11.03
N PHE A 5 25.76 3.69 12.13
CA PHE A 5 24.52 4.44 12.16
C PHE A 5 24.51 5.67 11.23
N ASN A 6 25.58 6.46 11.26
CA ASN A 6 25.72 7.65 10.40
C ASN A 6 25.83 7.29 8.91
N GLN A 7 26.47 6.16 8.59
CA GLN A 7 26.60 5.67 7.22
C GLN A 7 25.26 5.14 6.68
N VAL A 8 24.48 4.43 7.50
CA VAL A 8 23.11 4.02 7.12
C VAL A 8 22.21 5.23 6.91
N LYS A 9 22.32 6.25 7.78
CA LYS A 9 21.56 7.49 7.64
C LYS A 9 21.93 8.24 6.34
N SER A 10 23.21 8.38 6.01
CA SER A 10 23.62 9.03 4.75
C SER A 10 23.15 8.26 3.52
N LEU A 11 23.25 6.93 3.53
CA LEU A 11 22.75 6.09 2.43
C LEU A 11 21.22 6.17 2.24
N LEU A 12 20.46 6.32 3.32
CA LEU A 12 19.01 6.52 3.25
C LEU A 12 18.69 7.90 2.65
N GLU A 13 19.40 8.94 3.06
CA GLU A 13 19.22 10.30 2.51
C GLU A 13 19.63 10.39 1.03
N GLU A 14 20.73 9.74 0.62
CA GLU A 14 21.10 9.62 -0.79
C GLU A 14 20.03 8.87 -1.60
N ARG A 15 19.49 7.77 -1.08
CA ARG A 15 18.41 7.02 -1.75
C ARG A 15 17.12 7.83 -1.90
N LYS A 16 16.82 8.73 -0.95
CA LYS A 16 15.70 9.68 -1.04
C LYS A 16 15.96 10.73 -2.11
N PHE A 17 17.20 11.21 -2.23
CA PHE A 17 17.58 12.20 -3.24
C PHE A 17 17.30 11.73 -4.68
N PHE A 18 17.38 10.42 -4.94
CA PHE A 18 17.08 9.81 -6.24
C PHE A 18 15.67 9.20 -6.32
N TYR A 19 14.80 9.42 -5.34
CA TYR A 19 13.41 9.00 -5.40
C TYR A 19 12.59 10.02 -6.17
N THR A 20 12.38 9.76 -7.45
CA THR A 20 11.54 10.57 -8.35
C THR A 20 10.38 9.72 -8.87
N PRO A 21 9.34 9.46 -8.07
CA PRO A 21 8.24 8.60 -8.49
C PRO A 21 7.40 9.28 -9.57
N THR A 22 6.90 8.50 -10.53
CA THR A 22 5.96 9.00 -11.54
C THR A 22 4.53 8.76 -11.07
N PRO A 23 3.70 9.80 -10.85
CA PRO A 23 2.30 9.60 -10.49
C PRO A 23 1.53 8.79 -11.53
N ILE A 24 0.73 7.84 -11.08
CA ILE A 24 -0.23 7.09 -11.89
C ILE A 24 -1.58 7.79 -11.71
N LYS A 25 -2.09 8.35 -12.82
CA LYS A 25 -3.33 9.10 -12.84
C LYS A 25 -4.53 8.20 -12.71
N ASN A 26 -5.55 8.68 -12.00
CA ASN A 26 -6.88 8.11 -12.14
C ASN A 26 -7.53 8.70 -13.40
N GLU A 27 -7.61 7.95 -14.49
CA GLU A 27 -8.16 8.40 -15.78
C GLU A 27 -9.70 8.52 -15.79
N GLY A 28 -10.24 9.35 -14.88
CA GLY A 28 -11.62 9.85 -14.99
C GLY A 28 -12.71 9.06 -14.25
N ILE A 29 -12.38 8.02 -13.48
CA ILE A 29 -13.38 7.29 -12.70
C ILE A 29 -13.61 8.00 -11.36
N THR A 30 -14.63 8.87 -11.34
CA THR A 30 -15.11 9.56 -10.13
C THR A 30 -16.32 8.88 -9.49
N ARG A 31 -17.00 7.99 -10.22
CA ARG A 31 -18.17 7.22 -9.75
C ARG A 31 -17.74 5.80 -9.36
N GLY A 32 -17.94 5.43 -8.10
CA GLY A 32 -17.75 4.05 -7.63
C GLY A 32 -16.90 3.89 -6.36
N TYR A 33 -16.46 4.96 -5.71
CA TYR A 33 -15.89 4.81 -4.37
C TYR A 33 -17.02 4.41 -3.40
N GLN A 34 -16.81 3.31 -2.69
CA GLN A 34 -17.76 2.82 -1.67
C GLN A 34 -17.02 2.75 -0.33
N GLU A 35 -17.80 2.85 0.75
CA GLU A 35 -17.26 2.81 2.10
C GLU A 35 -16.77 1.41 2.44
N GLY A 36 -15.55 1.33 2.97
CA GLY A 36 -14.95 0.08 3.44
C GLY A 36 -13.86 0.37 4.46
N GLN A 37 -13.55 -0.60 5.30
CA GLN A 37 -12.50 -0.45 6.30
C GLN A 37 -11.12 -0.49 5.63
N ALA A 38 -10.42 0.64 5.65
CA ALA A 38 -9.03 0.72 5.23
C ALA A 38 -8.08 0.56 6.42
N TYR A 39 -6.89 0.05 6.14
CA TYR A 39 -5.83 -0.19 7.12
C TYR A 39 -4.53 0.46 6.67
N ARG A 40 -3.70 0.85 7.62
CA ARG A 40 -2.27 1.07 7.41
C ARG A 40 -1.56 -0.25 7.63
N LEU A 41 -0.75 -0.66 6.66
CA LEU A 41 0.12 -1.82 6.82
C LEU A 41 1.33 -1.42 7.67
N LEU A 42 1.54 -2.17 8.74
CA LEU A 42 2.70 -2.04 9.62
C LEU A 42 3.54 -3.31 9.55
N LYS A 43 4.85 -3.18 9.78
CA LYS A 43 5.77 -4.32 9.88
C LYS A 43 6.62 -4.17 11.14
N GLU A 44 6.50 -5.12 12.06
CA GLU A 44 7.22 -5.14 13.33
C GLU A 44 7.75 -6.55 13.61
N ASN A 45 9.03 -6.66 13.97
CA ASN A 45 9.69 -7.94 14.27
C ASN A 45 9.49 -9.02 13.17
N GLY A 46 9.43 -8.58 11.92
CA GLY A 46 9.21 -9.45 10.76
C GLY A 46 7.78 -9.94 10.57
N PHE A 47 6.81 -9.44 11.34
CA PHE A 47 5.39 -9.72 11.17
C PHE A 47 4.64 -8.48 10.66
N TYR A 48 3.60 -8.70 9.87
CA TYR A 48 2.75 -7.68 9.29
C TYR A 48 1.46 -7.54 10.08
N TYR A 49 1.05 -6.29 10.28
CA TYR A 49 -0.16 -5.94 11.01
C TYR A 49 -0.97 -4.91 10.24
N MET A 50 -2.29 -4.97 10.40
CA MET A 50 -3.24 -4.03 9.86
C MET A 50 -3.69 -3.11 10.98
N LYS A 51 -3.28 -1.85 10.94
CA LYS A 51 -3.80 -0.82 11.85
C LYS A 51 -5.02 -0.16 11.23
N PRO A 52 -6.22 -0.24 11.84
CA PRO A 52 -7.40 0.43 11.32
C PRO A 52 -7.16 1.92 11.11
N VAL A 53 -7.62 2.47 9.99
CA VAL A 53 -7.64 3.91 9.75
C VAL A 53 -9.09 4.37 9.87
N ILE A 54 -9.34 5.36 10.73
CA ILE A 54 -10.61 6.08 10.71
C ILE A 54 -10.62 6.91 9.44
N ARG A 55 -11.26 6.41 8.38
CA ARG A 55 -11.52 7.20 7.19
C ARG A 55 -12.94 7.74 7.26
N MET A 56 -13.08 9.03 7.54
CA MET A 56 -14.31 9.73 7.23
C MET A 56 -14.48 9.74 5.70
N MET A 57 -15.57 9.15 5.21
CA MET A 57 -16.00 9.24 3.82
C MET A 57 -17.48 9.64 3.82
N SER A 58 -17.78 10.70 3.06
CA SER A 58 -19.08 11.33 2.80
C SER A 58 -20.22 11.11 3.80
N GLY A 59 -20.35 12.04 4.76
CA GLY A 59 -21.65 12.58 5.11
C GLY A 59 -22.47 11.89 6.19
N ASN A 60 -22.18 10.64 6.58
CA ASN A 60 -22.82 10.05 7.76
C ASN A 60 -21.83 9.21 8.57
N VAL A 61 -21.65 9.60 9.83
CA VAL A 61 -20.69 9.00 10.76
C VAL A 61 -21.25 7.67 11.28
N ASN A 62 -21.28 6.64 10.43
CA ASN A 62 -21.32 5.26 10.94
C ASN A 62 -19.88 4.82 11.11
N LYS A 63 -19.35 5.10 12.31
CA LYS A 63 -18.07 4.57 12.76
C LYS A 63 -18.15 3.04 12.71
N TYR A 64 -17.56 2.41 11.70
CA TYR A 64 -17.08 1.04 11.85
C TYR A 64 -15.88 1.09 12.80
N TYR A 65 -16.17 1.31 14.07
CA TYR A 65 -15.24 1.04 15.13
C TYR A 65 -15.09 -0.47 15.20
N ASP A 66 -13.97 -1.00 14.74
CA ASP A 66 -13.36 -1.96 15.62
C ASP A 66 -13.02 -1.19 16.90
N LYS A 67 -13.68 -1.53 18.01
CA LYS A 67 -13.49 -0.89 19.32
C LYS A 67 -12.07 -1.10 19.86
N GLN A 68 -11.23 -1.85 19.17
CA GLN A 68 -9.80 -1.92 19.40
C GLN A 68 -9.03 -1.16 18.31
N ASP A 69 -8.47 0.01 18.63
CA ASP A 69 -7.39 0.69 17.86
C ASP A 69 -6.07 -0.13 17.87
N ARG A 70 -6.19 -1.45 18.00
CA ARG A 70 -5.07 -2.37 18.08
C ARG A 70 -4.78 -2.90 16.68
N PRO A 71 -3.51 -2.86 16.25
CA PRO A 71 -3.12 -3.56 15.03
C PRO A 71 -3.50 -5.05 15.10
N ILE A 72 -4.13 -5.56 14.07
CA ILE A 72 -4.46 -6.99 13.93
C ILE A 72 -3.41 -7.67 13.06
N ILE A 73 -3.10 -8.94 13.31
CA ILE A 73 -2.18 -9.71 12.46
C ILE A 73 -2.74 -9.78 11.04
N ALA A 74 -1.94 -9.39 10.04
CA ALA A 74 -2.36 -9.42 8.65
C ALA A 74 -2.53 -10.87 8.17
N ASN A 75 -3.72 -11.21 7.70
CA ASN A 75 -4.02 -12.54 7.18
C ASN A 75 -5.04 -12.48 6.05
N GLY A 76 -4.80 -13.25 4.98
CA GLY A 76 -5.61 -13.26 3.76
C GLY A 76 -5.13 -12.28 2.69
N VAL A 77 -5.94 -12.12 1.64
CA VAL A 77 -5.67 -11.24 0.51
C VAL A 77 -6.17 -9.83 0.82
N TYR A 78 -5.36 -8.84 0.46
CA TYR A 78 -5.70 -7.41 0.50
C TYR A 78 -5.35 -6.78 -0.83
N ILE A 79 -6.14 -5.79 -1.22
CA ILE A 79 -5.72 -4.79 -2.20
C ILE A 79 -4.96 -3.69 -1.47
N PHE A 80 -3.94 -3.12 -2.11
CA PHE A 80 -3.15 -2.04 -1.51
C PHE A 80 -2.91 -0.86 -2.47
N VAL A 81 -2.71 0.31 -1.88
CA VAL A 81 -2.39 1.56 -2.58
C VAL A 81 -1.33 2.36 -1.79
N ILE A 82 -0.38 2.95 -2.52
CA ILE A 82 0.54 3.99 -2.03
C ILE A 82 0.12 5.31 -2.69
N LEU A 83 -0.36 6.27 -1.90
CA LEU A 83 -0.87 7.55 -2.42
C LEU A 83 0.27 8.52 -2.70
N CYS A 84 0.10 9.42 -3.68
CA CYS A 84 1.09 10.46 -3.95
C CYS A 84 1.32 11.41 -2.77
N ASN A 85 0.29 11.65 -1.96
CA ASN A 85 0.35 12.56 -0.81
C ASN A 85 0.70 11.86 0.52
N GLU A 86 0.85 10.53 0.52
CA GLU A 86 1.19 9.71 1.69
C GLU A 86 2.16 8.59 1.29
N GLU A 87 3.27 8.95 0.65
CA GLU A 87 4.22 8.02 -0.01
C GLU A 87 4.95 7.04 0.93
N TYR A 88 4.93 7.30 2.24
CA TYR A 88 5.49 6.46 3.30
C TYR A 88 4.48 5.46 3.86
N THR A 89 3.27 5.39 3.30
CA THR A 89 2.18 4.56 3.82
C THR A 89 1.67 3.62 2.75
N VAL A 90 1.61 2.33 3.09
CA VAL A 90 0.85 1.34 2.32
C VAL A 90 -0.54 1.22 2.94
N PHE A 91 -1.55 1.66 2.21
CA PHE A 91 -2.95 1.47 2.60
C PHE A 91 -3.46 0.13 2.08
N CYS A 92 -4.15 -0.63 2.91
CA CYS A 92 -4.74 -1.92 2.55
C CYS A 92 -6.25 -1.93 2.78
N MET A 93 -6.95 -2.76 2.03
CA MET A 93 -8.37 -3.07 2.23
C MET A 93 -8.61 -4.51 1.81
N LYS A 94 -9.56 -5.20 2.45
CA LYS A 94 -10.00 -6.50 1.95
C LYS A 94 -10.76 -6.30 0.63
N PRO A 95 -10.54 -7.13 -0.40
CA PRO A 95 -11.31 -7.04 -1.63
C PRO A 95 -12.79 -7.35 -1.34
N GLU A 96 -13.68 -6.43 -1.68
CA GLU A 96 -15.14 -6.60 -1.56
C GLU A 96 -15.81 -6.23 -2.87
N ARG A 97 -17.00 -6.79 -3.16
CA ARG A 97 -17.67 -6.67 -4.47
C ARG A 97 -17.84 -5.23 -4.98
N ARG A 98 -17.84 -4.23 -4.10
CA ARG A 98 -18.05 -2.82 -4.43
C ARG A 98 -16.90 -1.90 -4.00
N CYS A 99 -15.87 -2.44 -3.34
CA CYS A 99 -14.76 -1.66 -2.79
C CYS A 99 -13.45 -2.13 -3.44
N GLY A 100 -12.77 -1.20 -4.11
CA GLY A 100 -11.55 -1.47 -4.88
C GLY A 100 -10.43 -0.46 -4.60
N HIS A 101 -9.35 -0.50 -5.39
CA HIS A 101 -8.23 0.44 -5.25
C HIS A 101 -8.67 1.90 -5.30
N ILE A 102 -9.68 2.23 -6.12
CA ILE A 102 -10.28 3.57 -6.21
C ILE A 102 -10.95 3.99 -4.89
N SER A 103 -11.52 3.04 -4.13
CA SER A 103 -12.09 3.34 -2.80
C SER A 103 -11.00 3.68 -1.79
N ILE A 104 -9.84 3.01 -1.87
CA ILE A 104 -8.65 3.34 -1.06
C ILE A 104 -8.02 4.67 -1.51
N SER A 105 -7.95 4.98 -2.80
CA SER A 105 -7.37 6.23 -3.28
C SER A 105 -8.32 7.42 -3.15
N LYS A 106 -9.63 7.17 -2.97
CA LYS A 106 -10.70 8.16 -3.14
C LYS A 106 -10.62 8.85 -4.51
N GLY A 107 -10.23 8.08 -5.53
CA GLY A 107 -10.04 8.58 -6.91
C GLY A 107 -8.83 9.50 -7.10
N LYS A 108 -7.94 9.62 -6.12
CA LYS A 108 -6.70 10.41 -6.25
C LYS A 108 -5.62 9.66 -7.02
N ASP A 109 -4.62 10.39 -7.47
CA ASP A 109 -3.40 9.82 -8.04
C ASP A 109 -2.63 9.00 -7.00
N ILE A 110 -1.94 7.98 -7.49
CA ILE A 110 -1.19 7.04 -6.66
C ILE A 110 0.23 6.90 -7.19
N TYR A 111 1.15 6.40 -6.37
CA TYR A 111 2.45 5.95 -6.85
C TYR A 111 2.47 4.47 -7.21
N TYR A 112 1.73 3.64 -6.47
CA TYR A 112 1.66 2.21 -6.75
C TYR A 112 0.41 1.57 -6.17
N ALA A 113 -0.04 0.47 -6.78
CA ALA A 113 -1.14 -0.34 -6.30
C ALA A 113 -1.03 -1.79 -6.77
N GLY A 114 -1.68 -2.68 -6.04
CA GLY A 114 -1.72 -4.10 -6.38
C GLY A 114 -2.48 -4.92 -5.35
N GLU A 115 -2.22 -6.21 -5.33
CA GLU A 115 -2.68 -7.14 -4.32
C GLU A 115 -1.50 -7.65 -3.50
N ILE A 116 -1.80 -8.03 -2.27
CA ILE A 116 -0.86 -8.61 -1.33
C ILE A 116 -1.54 -9.76 -0.60
N PHE A 117 -0.85 -10.89 -0.48
CA PHE A 117 -1.32 -12.04 0.26
C PHE A 117 -0.48 -12.23 1.51
N PHE A 118 -1.17 -12.32 2.65
CA PHE A 118 -0.58 -12.62 3.93
C PHE A 118 -1.05 -13.97 4.46
N ASN A 119 -0.13 -14.68 5.11
CA ASN A 119 -0.37 -15.89 5.87
C ASN A 119 0.14 -15.66 7.30
N LEU A 120 -0.79 -15.48 8.24
CA LEU A 120 -0.50 -15.30 9.68
C LEU A 120 0.60 -14.27 9.97
N GLY A 121 0.49 -13.09 9.36
CA GLY A 121 1.43 -11.98 9.55
C GLY A 121 2.71 -12.10 8.74
N LYS A 122 2.83 -13.06 7.82
CA LYS A 122 3.92 -13.13 6.83
C LYS A 122 3.38 -12.80 5.45
N ILE A 123 4.13 -12.04 4.67
CA ILE A 123 3.82 -11.80 3.27
C ILE A 123 4.29 -13.00 2.46
N GLU A 124 3.39 -13.56 1.66
CA GLU A 124 3.67 -14.68 0.76
C GLU A 124 3.97 -14.18 -0.65
N TYR A 125 3.21 -13.18 -1.11
CA TYR A 125 3.48 -12.46 -2.34
C TYR A 125 2.79 -11.10 -2.36
N TRP A 126 3.23 -10.26 -3.29
CA TRP A 126 2.50 -9.09 -3.72
C TRP A 126 2.70 -8.88 -5.22
N ASN A 127 1.78 -8.17 -5.86
CA ASN A 127 1.78 -7.95 -7.31
C ASN A 127 1.40 -6.51 -7.66
N ASN A 128 1.19 -6.25 -8.94
CA ASN A 128 0.71 -4.97 -9.49
C ASN A 128 -0.75 -5.03 -9.98
N ALA A 129 -1.52 -6.04 -9.57
CA ALA A 129 -2.91 -6.23 -10.00
C ALA A 129 -3.81 -5.15 -9.37
N SER A 130 -4.11 -4.08 -10.11
CA SER A 130 -4.92 -2.96 -9.60
C SER A 130 -5.87 -2.31 -10.60
N GLY A 131 -6.34 -3.10 -11.57
CA GLY A 131 -7.36 -2.68 -12.55
C GLY A 131 -6.94 -1.40 -13.26
N HIS A 132 -7.75 -0.34 -13.12
CA HIS A 132 -7.51 0.96 -13.76
C HIS A 132 -6.17 1.62 -13.42
N TYR A 133 -5.58 1.31 -12.27
CA TYR A 133 -4.26 1.83 -11.93
C TYR A 133 -3.10 0.97 -12.44
N CYS A 134 -3.35 -0.30 -12.81
CA CYS A 134 -2.38 -1.38 -13.00
C CYS A 134 -0.96 -0.87 -13.35
N PRO A 135 -0.09 -0.63 -12.34
CA PRO A 135 1.23 -0.10 -12.58
C PRO A 135 2.03 -1.04 -13.46
N LEU A 136 2.89 -0.50 -14.31
CA LEU A 136 3.92 -1.32 -14.95
C LEU A 136 4.75 -2.03 -13.87
N ALA A 137 5.11 -3.29 -14.11
CA ALA A 137 5.85 -4.08 -13.12
C ALA A 137 7.24 -3.46 -12.85
N GLU A 138 7.82 -2.84 -13.87
CA GLU A 138 9.17 -2.30 -13.88
C GLU A 138 9.29 -1.04 -13.00
N ILE A 139 8.19 -0.30 -12.80
CA ILE A 139 8.17 0.91 -11.97
C ILE A 139 8.08 0.60 -10.47
N ASN A 140 7.98 -0.67 -10.05
CA ASN A 140 7.96 -1.02 -8.62
C ASN A 140 9.24 -0.58 -7.88
N ARG A 141 10.37 -0.44 -8.58
CA ARG A 141 11.64 0.03 -7.99
C ARG A 141 11.70 1.55 -7.88
N SER A 142 11.12 2.27 -8.83
CA SER A 142 11.19 3.73 -8.90
C SER A 142 10.05 4.40 -8.15
N ASN A 143 8.85 3.82 -8.15
CA ASN A 143 7.65 4.43 -7.57
C ASN A 143 7.40 4.06 -6.11
N ILE A 144 7.98 2.96 -5.60
CA ILE A 144 7.87 2.61 -4.18
C ILE A 144 9.00 3.29 -3.42
N HIS A 145 8.63 4.14 -2.45
CA HIS A 145 9.58 4.85 -1.61
C HIS A 145 10.60 3.88 -0.99
N PRO A 146 11.91 4.20 -0.95
CA PRO A 146 12.95 3.29 -0.44
C PRO A 146 12.67 2.68 0.94
N GLU A 147 12.05 3.42 1.85
CA GLU A 147 11.69 2.93 3.20
C GLU A 147 10.64 1.81 3.15
N LEU A 148 9.71 1.88 2.19
CA LEU A 148 8.68 0.86 1.98
C LEU A 148 9.21 -0.43 1.36
N ARG A 149 10.42 -0.45 0.80
CA ARG A 149 11.00 -1.68 0.21
C ARG A 149 11.25 -2.78 1.25
N SER A 150 11.34 -2.42 2.53
CA SER A 150 11.38 -3.38 3.63
C SER A 150 10.00 -3.98 3.94
N ILE A 151 8.92 -3.24 3.65
CA ILE A 151 7.51 -3.63 3.83
C ILE A 151 7.01 -4.42 2.61
N LEU A 152 7.51 -4.09 1.41
CA LEU A 152 7.21 -4.76 0.15
C LEU A 152 8.51 -5.32 -0.47
N PRO A 153 9.03 -6.46 0.02
CA PRO A 153 10.28 -7.03 -0.46
C PRO A 153 10.18 -7.46 -1.92
N ILE A 154 11.11 -7.00 -2.75
CA ILE A 154 11.08 -7.23 -4.21
C ILE A 154 11.19 -8.72 -4.59
N ASN A 155 11.85 -9.54 -3.76
CA ASN A 155 11.96 -10.99 -3.98
C ASN A 155 10.63 -11.73 -3.83
N LEU A 156 9.60 -11.07 -3.30
CA LEU A 156 8.23 -11.61 -3.15
C LEU A 156 7.26 -10.98 -4.16
N PHE A 157 7.75 -10.12 -5.05
CA PHE A 157 6.94 -9.54 -6.12
C PHE A 157 6.68 -10.59 -7.20
N LYS A 158 5.42 -10.72 -7.60
CA LYS A 158 4.98 -11.57 -8.72
C LYS A 158 4.26 -10.68 -9.72
N LYS A 159 4.82 -10.51 -10.92
CA LYS A 159 4.20 -9.70 -11.98
C LYS A 159 2.83 -10.28 -12.30
N PHE A 160 1.80 -9.44 -12.23
CA PHE A 160 0.48 -9.79 -12.73
C PHE A 160 0.50 -9.73 -14.26
N THR A 161 0.15 -10.84 -14.89
CA THR A 161 -0.06 -10.97 -16.33
C THR A 161 -1.51 -11.32 -16.54
N THR A 162 -2.29 -10.47 -17.22
CA THR A 162 -3.57 -10.91 -17.78
C THR A 162 -3.26 -11.97 -18.82
N GLY A 163 -3.83 -13.17 -18.69
CA GLY A 163 -3.62 -14.24 -19.66
C GLY A 163 -3.98 -13.76 -21.07
N ASN A 164 -3.11 -14.05 -22.04
CA ASN A 164 -3.46 -14.04 -23.46
C ASN A 164 -4.30 -15.28 -23.77
#